data_AF-A0A2S4KFY5-F1
#
_entry.id   AF-A0A2S4KFY5-F1
#
_cell.length_a   1.000
_cell.length_b   1.000
_cell.length_c   1.000
_cell.angle_alpha   90.00
_cell.angle_beta   90.00
_cell.angle_gamma   90.00
#
_symmetry.space_group_name_H-M   'P 1'
#
loop_
_entity.id
_entity.type
_entity.pdbx_description
1 polymer ?
#
loop_
_entity_poly.entity_id
_entity_poly.type
_entity_poly.pdbx_seq_one_letter_code
_entity_poly.pdbx_strand_id
1 'polypeptide(L)' 'MSTVRVLASFRRQRFFGLIRATYVLPMCHLVRVAKAKDHYSPLVRSAALRNLVCIAPLEFTKGACYSVRRRLVRAFYGI' A
#
# COMPACT_ATOMS: atom_id res chain seq x y z
N MET A 1 -17.31 -10.43 -29.44
CA MET A 1 -16.99 -9.63 -28.24
C MET A 1 -16.18 -10.52 -27.29
N SER A 2 -14.89 -10.22 -27.08
CA SER A 2 -14.03 -11.03 -26.21
C SER A 2 -14.46 -10.87 -24.76
N THR A 3 -14.86 -11.98 -24.12
CA THR A 3 -15.21 -12.03 -22.71
C THR A 3 -13.96 -11.80 -21.86
N VAL A 4 -13.83 -10.60 -21.30
CA VAL A 4 -12.76 -10.31 -20.33
C VAL A 4 -13.02 -11.16 -19.09
N ARG A 5 -12.30 -12.27 -18.94
CA ARG A 5 -12.30 -13.05 -17.70
C ARG A 5 -11.58 -12.24 -16.63
N VAL A 6 -12.34 -11.69 -15.69
CA VAL A 6 -11.74 -11.01 -14.53
C VAL A 6 -11.22 -12.08 -13.57
N LEU A 7 -9.90 -12.30 -13.58
CA LEU A 7 -9.21 -13.35 -12.81
C LEU A 7 -9.21 -13.12 -11.28
N ALA A 8 -9.77 -12.02 -10.80
CA ALA A 8 -9.70 -11.61 -9.40
C ALA A 8 -11.10 -11.38 -8.82
N SER A 9 -11.31 -11.75 -7.55
CA SER A 9 -12.55 -11.45 -6.84
C SER A 9 -12.82 -9.94 -6.74
N PHE A 10 -14.08 -9.55 -6.58
CA PHE A 10 -14.46 -8.13 -6.43
C PHE A 10 -13.69 -7.43 -5.30
N ARG A 11 -13.49 -8.11 -4.16
CA ARG A 11 -12.70 -7.60 -3.04
C ARG A 11 -11.26 -7.30 -3.45
N ARG A 12 -10.64 -8.18 -4.24
CA ARG A 12 -9.27 -8.02 -4.72
C ARG A 12 -9.17 -6.89 -5.74
N GLN A 13 -10.12 -6.79 -6.66
CA GLN A 13 -10.20 -5.67 -7.62
C GLN A 13 -10.33 -4.32 -6.90
N ARG A 14 -11.24 -4.22 -5.91
CA ARG A 14 -11.42 -3.01 -5.10
C ARG A 14 -10.12 -2.60 -4.41
N PHE A 15 -9.39 -3.56 -3.82
CA PHE A 15 -8.11 -3.27 -3.19
C PHE A 15 -7.06 -2.77 -4.20
N PHE A 16 -6.96 -3.39 -5.38
CA PHE A 16 -6.07 -2.90 -6.45
C PHE A 16 -6.46 -1.50 -6.94
N GLY A 17 -7.75 -1.19 -7.01
CA GLY A 17 -8.23 0.16 -7.28
C GLY A 17 -7.71 1.17 -6.26
N LEU A 18 -7.77 0.85 -4.96
CA LEU A 18 -7.24 1.70 -3.89
C LEU A 18 -5.72 1.85 -3.93
N ILE A 19 -4.99 0.79 -4.29
CA ILE A 19 -3.54 0.86 -4.52
C ILE A 19 -3.24 1.88 -5.61
N ARG A 20 -3.95 1.81 -6.75
CA ARG A 20 -3.77 2.74 -7.87
C ARG A 20 -4.15 4.17 -7.48
N ALA A 21 -5.26 4.36 -6.79
CA ALA A 21 -5.71 5.68 -6.33
C ALA A 21 -4.72 6.35 -5.37
N THR A 22 -4.03 5.56 -4.53
CA THR A 22 -3.03 6.08 -3.61
C THR A 22 -1.62 6.16 -4.20
N TYR A 23 -1.34 5.50 -5.34
CA TYR A 23 0.00 5.44 -5.93
C TYR A 23 0.52 6.79 -6.42
N VAL A 24 -0.38 7.68 -6.83
CA VAL A 24 -0.06 9.04 -7.30
C VAL A 24 0.29 10.00 -6.16
N LEU A 25 0.10 9.58 -4.90
CA LEU A 25 0.34 10.45 -3.76
C LEU A 25 1.84 10.53 -3.43
N PRO A 26 2.35 11.72 -3.08
CA PRO A 26 3.71 11.86 -2.60
C PRO A 26 3.90 11.10 -1.27
N MET A 27 5.14 10.74 -0.96
CA MET A 27 5.49 9.93 0.22
C MET A 27 4.92 10.52 1.52
N CYS A 28 5.00 11.84 1.72
CA CYS A 28 4.45 12.51 2.89
C CYS A 28 2.93 12.28 3.05
N HIS A 29 2.17 12.30 1.94
CA HIS A 29 0.73 12.06 1.95
C HIS A 29 0.42 10.59 2.20
N LEU A 30 1.20 9.67 1.62
CA LEU A 30 1.05 8.24 1.91
C LEU A 30 1.23 7.93 3.40
N VAL A 31 2.22 8.54 4.06
CA VAL A 31 2.44 8.40 5.51
C VAL A 31 1.24 8.94 6.29
N ARG A 32 0.75 10.14 5.95
CA ARG A 32 -0.44 10.74 6.59
C ARG A 32 -1.67 9.83 6.48
N VAL A 33 -1.95 9.33 5.28
CA VAL A 33 -3.07 8.42 5.04
C VAL A 33 -2.91 7.13 5.85
N ALA A 34 -1.73 6.49 5.82
CA ALA A 34 -1.50 5.25 6.51
C ALA A 34 -1.66 5.36 8.04
N LYS A 35 -1.32 6.53 8.62
CA LYS A 35 -1.45 6.83 10.06
C LYS A 35 -2.85 7.21 10.52
N ALA A 36 -3.67 7.83 9.65
CA ALA A 36 -4.93 8.44 10.06
C ALA A 36 -6.04 7.39 10.29
N LYS A 37 -5.98 6.71 11.43
CA LYS A 37 -6.86 5.59 11.83
C LYS A 37 -8.33 5.95 11.79
N ASP A 38 -8.66 7.19 12.16
CA ASP A 38 -10.04 7.67 12.32
C ASP A 38 -10.62 8.32 11.06
N HIS A 39 -9.80 8.55 10.03
CA HIS A 39 -10.19 9.27 8.81
C HIS A 39 -10.30 8.36 7.59
N TYR A 40 -9.62 7.21 7.61
CA TYR A 40 -9.59 6.29 6.47
C TYR A 40 -9.87 4.85 6.90
N SER A 41 -10.64 4.16 6.05
CA SER A 41 -10.89 2.73 6.22
C SER A 41 -9.58 1.93 6.27
N PRO A 42 -9.54 0.79 6.98
CA PRO A 42 -8.35 -0.07 7.04
C PRO A 42 -7.81 -0.46 5.66
N LEU A 43 -8.69 -0.61 4.67
CA LEU A 43 -8.32 -0.99 3.31
C LEU A 43 -7.56 0.12 2.58
N VAL A 44 -7.99 1.38 2.72
CA VAL A 44 -7.29 2.55 2.15
C VAL A 44 -5.94 2.74 2.81
N ARG A 45 -5.87 2.65 4.15
CA ARG A 45 -4.61 2.73 4.90
C ARG A 45 -3.63 1.64 4.51
N SER A 46 -4.12 0.42 4.27
CA SER A 46 -3.30 -0.70 3.82
C SER A 46 -2.78 -0.51 2.39
N ALA A 47 -3.57 0.11 1.50
CA ALA A 47 -3.13 0.45 0.15
C ALA A 47 -2.01 1.50 0.18
N ALA A 48 -2.17 2.57 0.98
CA ALA A 48 -1.14 3.59 1.16
C ALA A 48 0.15 2.99 1.77
N LEU A 49 0.03 2.15 2.80
CA LEU A 49 1.17 1.45 3.39
C LEU A 49 1.86 0.54 2.38
N ARG A 50 1.13 -0.18 1.52
CA ARG A 50 1.74 -1.00 0.47
C ARG A 50 2.60 -0.14 -0.46
N ASN A 51 2.09 1.01 -0.89
CA ASN A 51 2.85 1.91 -1.75
C ASN A 51 4.10 2.44 -1.05
N LEU A 52 4.03 2.80 0.24
CA LEU A 52 5.22 3.14 1.05
C LEU A 52 6.26 2.00 1.08
N VAL A 53 5.81 0.76 1.23
CA VAL A 53 6.69 -0.41 1.24
C VAL A 53 7.35 -0.63 -0.12
N CYS A 54 6.63 -0.35 -1.21
CA CYS A 54 7.15 -0.50 -2.57
C CYS A 54 8.18 0.57 -2.94
N ILE A 55 8.07 1.80 -2.40
CA ILE A 55 9.04 2.88 -2.67
C ILE A 55 10.24 2.86 -1.71
N ALA A 56 10.20 2.04 -0.66
CA ALA A 56 11.26 2.01 0.33
C ALA A 56 12.58 1.55 -0.30
N PRO A 57 13.69 2.31 -0.11
CA PRO A 57 14.98 2.01 -0.74
C PRO A 57 15.52 0.63 -0.34
N LEU A 58 16.34 0.04 -1.23
CA LEU A 58 16.96 -1.28 -0.97
C LEU A 58 17.97 -1.20 0.17
N GLU A 59 18.65 -0.07 0.33
CA GLU A 59 19.58 0.22 1.42
C GLU A 59 18.87 0.15 2.78
N PHE A 60 17.62 0.61 2.83
CA PHE A 60 16.78 0.54 4.02
C PHE A 60 16.20 -0.86 4.23
N THR A 61 15.77 -1.53 3.16
CA THR A 61 15.06 -2.81 3.24
C THR A 61 15.96 -4.04 3.19
N LYS A 62 17.24 -3.88 2.83
CA LYS A 62 18.26 -4.92 2.65
C LYS A 62 17.81 -6.08 1.76
N GLY A 63 17.01 -5.79 0.74
CA GLY A 63 16.44 -6.81 -0.15
C GLY A 63 15.47 -7.77 0.51
N ALA A 64 14.96 -7.47 1.71
CA ALA A 64 14.11 -8.38 2.46
C ALA A 64 12.77 -8.66 1.76
N CYS A 65 12.15 -9.79 2.11
CA CYS A 65 10.82 -10.13 1.60
C CYS A 65 9.75 -9.12 2.07
N TYR A 66 8.63 -9.03 1.33
CA TYR A 66 7.61 -8.00 1.56
C TYR A 66 7.12 -7.89 3.02
N SER A 67 6.94 -9.03 3.71
CA SER A 67 6.49 -9.05 5.10
C SER A 67 7.48 -8.34 6.03
N VAL A 68 8.78 -8.55 5.85
CA VAL A 68 9.85 -7.89 6.60
C VAL A 68 9.95 -6.41 6.23
N ARG A 69 9.95 -6.07 4.94
CA ARG A 69 9.94 -4.67 4.49
C ARG A 69 8.78 -3.88 5.08
N ARG A 70 7.59 -4.49 5.11
CA ARG A 70 6.40 -3.89 5.71
C ARG A 70 6.59 -3.61 7.20
N ARG A 71 7.23 -4.50 7.95
CA ARG A 71 7.54 -4.25 9.38
C ARG A 71 8.53 -3.10 9.54
N LEU A 72 9.61 -3.09 8.75
CA LEU A 72 10.63 -2.03 8.78
C LEU A 72 10.02 -0.65 8.47
N VAL A 73 9.23 -0.55 7.40
CA VAL A 73 8.56 0.70 7.01
C VAL A 73 7.56 1.17 8.07
N ARG A 74 6.81 0.25 8.68
CA ARG A 74 5.91 0.59 9.79
C ARG A 74 6.68 1.15 10.99
N ALA A 75 7.80 0.51 11.35
CA ALA A 75 8.64 0.97 12.45
C ALA A 75 9.24 2.35 12.16
N PHE A 76 9.81 2.55 10.96
CA PHE A 76 10.43 3.82 10.58
C PHE A 76 9.44 4.99 10.57
N TYR A 77 8.24 4.78 10.04
CA TYR A 77 7.23 5.84 10.01
C TYR A 77 6.37 5.91 11.26
N GLY A 78 6.38 4.93 12.17
CA GLY A 78 5.48 4.88 13.33
C GLY A 78 4.01 4.64 12.95
N ILE A 79 3.75 3.62 12.12
CA ILE A 79 2.41 3.20 11.65
C ILE A 79 1.99 1.89 12.32
#